data_AF-A0A8I2E5X0-F1
#
_entry.id   AF-A0A8I2E5X0-F1
#
_cell.length_a   1.000
_cell.length_b   1.000
_cell.length_c   1.000
_cell.angle_alpha   90.00
_cell.angle_beta   90.00
_cell.angle_gamma   90.00
#
_symmetry.space_group_name_H-M   'P 1'
#
loop_
_entity.id
_entity.type
_entity.pdbx_description
1 polymer ?
#
loop_
_entity_poly.entity_id
_entity_poly.type
_entity_poly.pdbx_seq_one_letter_code
_entity_poly.pdbx_strand_id
1 'polypeptide(L)' 'MTTMTDSSVREFKMPDVGEGLTEAEILKWYVQPGDTVTDGQVVCEVETAKAAVELPIPYDG' A
#
# COMPACT_ATOMS: atom_id res chain seq x y z
N MET A 1 24.51 2.66 17.16
CA MET A 1 23.48 1.87 16.45
C MET A 1 23.48 2.38 15.01
N THR A 2 24.02 1.60 14.08
CA THR A 2 24.33 2.01 12.71
C THR A 2 23.08 1.96 11.84
N THR A 3 22.73 3.07 11.20
CA THR A 3 21.66 3.20 10.21
C THR A 3 22.02 2.45 8.92
N MET A 4 21.40 1.30 8.66
CA MET A 4 21.45 0.60 7.36
C MET A 4 20.47 1.32 6.41
N THR A 5 20.96 2.25 5.59
CA THR A 5 21.26 2.12 4.14
C THR A 5 20.03 1.85 3.27
N ASP A 6 19.63 2.93 2.60
CA ASP A 6 18.70 3.04 1.48
C ASP A 6 18.91 1.95 0.42
N SER A 7 17.83 1.28 0.02
CA SER A 7 17.79 0.45 -1.18
C SER A 7 16.39 0.58 -1.78
N SER A 8 16.20 1.63 -2.58
CA SER A 8 15.10 1.77 -3.53
C SER A 8 13.68 1.73 -2.95
N VAL A 9 13.41 2.46 -1.86
CA VAL A 9 12.04 2.59 -1.35
C VAL A 9 11.24 3.49 -2.31
N ARG A 10 10.33 2.90 -3.10
CA ARG A 10 9.37 3.67 -3.89
C ARG A 10 8.26 4.14 -2.97
N GLU A 11 8.07 5.45 -2.90
CA GLU A 11 6.94 6.04 -2.18
C GLU A 11 5.63 5.69 -2.90
N PHE A 12 4.90 4.73 -2.37
CA PHE A 12 3.52 4.47 -2.77
C PHE A 12 2.62 5.48 -2.08
N LYS A 13 2.26 6.55 -2.80
CA LYS A 13 1.25 7.49 -2.32
C LYS A 13 -0.08 6.79 -2.30
N MET A 14 -0.75 6.85 -1.16
CA MET A 14 -2.11 6.36 -1.02
C MET A 14 -2.98 7.09 -2.06
N PRO A 15 -3.60 6.38 -3.01
CA PRO A 15 -4.53 6.99 -3.94
C PRO A 15 -5.72 7.54 -3.16
N ASP A 16 -6.39 8.57 -3.67
CA ASP A 16 -7.62 9.07 -3.06
C ASP A 16 -8.63 7.92 -2.92
N VAL A 17 -8.77 7.38 -1.72
CA VAL A 17 -9.66 6.25 -1.37
C VAL A 17 -11.14 6.66 -1.34
N GLY A 18 -11.45 7.84 -1.90
CA GLY A 18 -12.77 8.45 -2.06
C GLY A 18 -12.75 9.93 -1.67
N GLU A 19 -13.41 10.78 -2.46
CA GLU A 19 -13.54 12.22 -2.17
C GLU A 19 -13.95 12.47 -0.71
N GLY A 20 -13.09 13.13 0.06
CA GLY A 20 -13.41 13.58 1.43
C GLY A 20 -13.23 12.55 2.54
N LEU A 21 -12.57 11.42 2.29
CA LEU A 21 -12.21 10.45 3.34
C LEU A 21 -10.79 10.74 3.84
N THR A 22 -10.70 11.30 5.05
CA THR A 22 -9.42 11.63 5.71
C THR A 22 -8.77 10.45 6.43
N GLU A 23 -9.53 9.41 6.72
CA GLU A 23 -9.12 8.27 7.55
C GLU A 23 -9.59 6.96 6.90
N ALA A 24 -8.68 5.99 6.81
CA ALA A 24 -8.96 4.63 6.36
C ALA A 24 -8.27 3.65 7.32
N GLU A 25 -8.93 2.54 7.61
CA GLU A 25 -8.40 1.48 8.46
C GLU A 25 -7.85 0.36 7.57
N ILE A 26 -6.68 -0.19 7.91
CA ILE A 26 -6.12 -1.31 7.16
C ILE A 26 -6.78 -2.59 7.64
N LEU A 27 -7.58 -3.22 6.76
CA LEU A 27 -8.17 -4.53 7.04
C LEU A 27 -7.12 -5.62 6.98
N LYS A 28 -6.32 -5.65 5.89
CA LYS A 28 -5.40 -6.75 5.63
C LYS A 28 -4.22 -6.35 4.77
N TRP A 29 -3.05 -6.89 5.12
CA TRP A 29 -1.86 -6.90 4.29
C TRP A 29 -1.75 -8.22 3.54
N TYR A 30 -1.60 -8.14 2.22
CA TYR A 30 -1.39 -9.31 1.34
C TYR A 30 0.09 -9.57 1.09
N VAL A 31 0.93 -8.53 1.17
CA VAL A 31 2.37 -8.61 0.94
C VAL A 31 3.15 -8.31 2.22
N GLN A 32 4.36 -8.84 2.30
CA GLN A 32 5.28 -8.62 3.42
C GLN A 32 6.56 -7.93 2.93
N PRO A 33 7.29 -7.25 3.83
CA PRO A 33 8.58 -6.67 3.48
C PRO A 33 9.54 -7.75 2.94
N GLY A 34 10.00 -7.59 1.71
CA GLY A 34 10.89 -8.54 1.02
C GLY A 34 10.17 -9.53 0.10
N ASP A 35 8.84 -9.50 0.03
CA ASP A 35 8.06 -10.25 -0.95
C ASP A 35 8.08 -9.53 -2.31
N THR A 36 8.14 -10.30 -3.40
CA THR A 36 8.14 -9.75 -4.76
C THR A 36 6.71 -9.44 -5.19
N VAL A 37 6.48 -8.23 -5.71
CA VAL A 37 5.16 -7.79 -6.14
C VAL A 37 5.11 -7.54 -7.64
N THR A 38 3.96 -7.83 -8.26
CA THR A 38 3.74 -7.61 -9.70
C THR A 38 2.88 -6.38 -9.95
N ASP A 39 2.95 -5.83 -11.16
CA ASP A 39 2.07 -4.72 -11.54
C ASP A 39 0.60 -5.10 -11.38
N GLY A 40 -0.18 -4.20 -10.78
CA GLY A 40 -1.59 -4.43 -10.47
C GLY A 40 -1.85 -5.39 -9.29
N GLN A 41 -0.81 -5.92 -8.63
CA GLN A 41 -1.01 -6.79 -7.47
C GLN A 41 -1.51 -6.00 -6.26
N VAL A 42 -2.59 -6.47 -5.63
CA VAL A 42 -3.13 -5.89 -4.39
C VAL A 42 -2.16 -6.14 -3.23
N VAL A 43 -1.62 -5.06 -2.66
CA VAL A 43 -0.66 -5.15 -1.55
C VAL A 43 -1.34 -5.08 -0.19
N CYS A 44 -2.41 -4.29 -0.10
CA CYS A 44 -3.23 -4.18 1.09
C CYS A 44 -4.65 -3.75 0.74
N GLU A 45 -5.55 -4.00 1.66
CA GLU A 45 -6.94 -3.60 1.58
C GLU A 45 -7.27 -2.75 2.78
N VAL A 46 -7.90 -1.61 2.50
CA VAL A 46 -8.29 -0.62 3.50
C VAL A 46 -9.79 -0.45 3.48
N GLU A 47 -10.41 -0.41 4.65
CA GLU A 47 -11.81 -0.06 4.81
C GLU A 47 -11.92 1.44 5.09
N THR A 48 -12.77 2.09 4.32
CA THR A 48 -13.21 3.45 4.59
C THR A 48 -14.63 3.43 5.12
N ALA A 49 -15.11 4.54 5.67
CA ALA A 49 -16.49 4.68 6.17
C ALA A 49 -17.58 4.42 5.09
N LYS A 50 -17.20 4.34 3.81
CA LYS A 50 -18.13 4.16 2.69
C LYS A 50 -17.99 2.80 2.01
N ALA A 51 -16.77 2.28 1.88
CA ALA A 51 -16.47 1.00 1.22
C ALA A 51 -15.05 0.54 1.51
N ALA A 52 -14.82 -0.77 1.34
CA ALA A 52 -13.47 -1.32 1.23
C ALA A 52 -12.84 -0.96 -0.12
N VAL A 53 -11.56 -0.58 -0.10
CA VAL A 53 -10.76 -0.21 -1.25
C VAL A 53 -9.48 -1.05 -1.24
N GLU A 54 -9.21 -1.68 -2.37
CA GLU A 54 -7.98 -2.44 -2.59
C GLU A 54 -6.90 -1.51 -3.14
N LEU A 55 -5.69 -1.62 -2.59
CA LEU A 55 -4.53 -0.84 -3.03
C LEU A 55 -3.62 -1.73 -3.89
N PRO A 56 -3.73 -1.67 -5.23
CA PRO A 56 -2.80 -2.33 -6.12
C PRO A 56 -1.51 -1.54 -6.29
N ILE A 57 -0.38 -2.23 -6.40
CA ILE A 57 0.90 -1.59 -6.71
C ILE A 57 1.03 -1.36 -8.23
N PRO A 58 1.36 -0.14 -8.70
CA PRO A 58 1.52 0.14 -10.13
C PRO A 58 2.94 -0.19 -10.65
N TYR A 59 3.69 -0.97 -9.90
CA TYR A 59 5.09 -1.27 -10.16
C TYR A 59 5.37 -2.74 -9.87
N ASP A 60 6.17 -3.36 -10.72
CA ASP A 60 6.81 -4.66 -10.53
C ASP A 60 8.15 -4.52 -9.77
N GLY A 61 8.43 -5.42 -8.82
CA GLY A 61 9.66 -5.40 -8.02
C GLY A 61 9.74 -6.41 -6.88
#